data_AF-A0A2S8D9V2-F1
#
_entry.id   AF-A0A2S8D9V2-F1
#
_cell.length_a   1.000
_cell.length_b   1.000
_cell.length_c   1.000
_cell.angle_alpha   90.00
_cell.angle_beta   90.00
_cell.angle_gamma   90.00
#
_symmetry.space_group_name_H-M   'P 1'
#
loop_
_entity.id
_entity.type
_entity.pdbx_description
1 polymer ?
#
loop_
_entity_poly.entity_id
_entity_poly.type
_entity_poly.pdbx_seq_one_letter_code
_entity_poly.pdbx_strand_id
1 'polypeptide(L)'
;MTEYSDYESVQVFIGVDVGKDTHHAVAINRSGKRLFDKALPNDENKLRSLISDLKQHGQILLVVDQPATIGALPVAVARSEGVLVGYLPGLAMRRIADLHAGEA
;
A
#
# COMPACT_ATOMS: atom_id res chain seq x y z
N MET A 1 3.32 9.58 23.21
CA MET A 1 1.92 9.14 23.41
C MET A 1 1.12 9.99 22.44
N THR A 2 0.81 9.58 21.22
CA THR A 2 0.22 8.32 20.70
C THR A 2 0.63 8.12 19.23
N GLU A 3 1.36 7.06 18.87
CA GLU A 3 1.51 6.63 17.45
C GLU A 3 0.66 5.39 17.13
N TYR A 4 0.18 4.67 18.15
CA TYR A 4 -0.66 3.47 17.96
C TYR A 4 -2.13 3.78 17.63
N SER A 5 -2.62 5.00 17.91
CA SER A 5 -4.03 5.36 17.68
C SER A 5 -4.39 5.56 16.22
N ASP A 6 -3.44 5.96 15.36
CA ASP A 6 -3.76 6.30 13.97
C ASP A 6 -4.07 5.04 13.13
N TYR A 7 -3.43 3.91 13.46
CA TYR A 7 -3.64 2.65 12.76
C TYR A 7 -4.95 1.95 13.11
N GLU A 8 -5.53 2.24 14.28
CA GLU A 8 -6.85 1.71 14.64
C GLU A 8 -7.99 2.30 13.80
N SER A 9 -7.75 3.46 13.19
CA SER A 9 -8.70 4.08 12.26
C SER A 9 -8.66 3.46 10.85
N VAL A 10 -7.57 2.77 10.48
CA VAL A 10 -7.35 2.24 9.13
C VAL A 10 -8.38 1.17 8.79
N GLN A 11 -9.14 1.40 7.72
CA GLN A 11 -10.14 0.45 7.21
C GLN A 11 -9.66 -0.32 6.00
N VAL A 12 -8.71 0.24 5.24
CA VAL A 12 -8.14 -0.35 4.03
C VAL A 12 -6.62 -0.30 4.08
N PHE A 13 -6.00 -1.45 3.78
CA PHE A 13 -4.56 -1.59 3.63
C PHE A 13 -4.24 -1.80 2.16
N ILE A 14 -3.37 -0.96 1.58
CA ILE A 14 -2.89 -1.11 0.21
C ILE A 14 -1.41 -1.50 0.28
N GLY A 15 -1.08 -2.72 -0.12
CA GLY A 15 0.30 -3.12 -0.38
C GLY A 15 0.65 -2.81 -1.83
N VAL A 16 1.77 -2.13 -2.07
CA VAL A 16 2.28 -1.83 -3.40
C VAL A 16 3.68 -2.39 -3.54
N ASP A 17 3.83 -3.38 -4.42
CA ASP A 17 5.12 -3.85 -4.93
C ASP A 17 5.50 -2.95 -6.11
N VAL A 18 6.50 -2.10 -5.89
CA VAL A 18 6.81 -1.00 -6.81
C VAL A 18 7.77 -1.46 -7.93
N GLY A 19 7.25 -1.55 -9.15
CA GLY A 19 8.05 -1.70 -10.38
C GLY A 19 8.28 -0.39 -11.12
N LYS A 20 9.25 -0.37 -12.06
CA LYS A 20 9.62 0.83 -12.83
C LYS A 20 8.47 1.38 -13.69
N ASP A 21 7.83 0.50 -14.45
CA ASP A 21 6.76 0.88 -15.40
C ASP A 21 5.37 0.59 -14.83
N THR A 22 5.26 -0.43 -14.00
CA THR A 22 4.00 -0.90 -13.43
C THR A 22 4.26 -1.47 -12.05
N HIS A 23 3.42 -1.08 -11.10
CA HIS A 23 3.39 -1.63 -9.76
C HIS A 23 2.38 -2.78 -9.70
N HIS A 24 2.53 -3.69 -8.76
CA HIS A 24 1.45 -4.59 -8.38
C HIS A 24 0.84 -4.09 -7.08
N ALA A 25 -0.45 -3.76 -7.09
CA ALA A 25 -1.14 -3.26 -5.91
C ALA A 25 -2.23 -4.22 -5.46
N VAL A 26 -2.28 -4.46 -4.15
CA VAL A 26 -3.31 -5.26 -3.49
C VAL A 26 -3.93 -4.42 -2.38
N ALA A 27 -5.24 -4.26 -2.39
CA ALA A 27 -5.99 -3.61 -1.33
C ALA A 27 -6.89 -4.60 -0.60
N ILE A 28 -6.80 -4.63 0.72
CA ILE A 28 -7.66 -5.44 1.59
C ILE A 28 -8.34 -4.56 2.64
N ASN A 29 -9.55 -4.92 3.03
CA ASN A 29 -10.21 -4.31 4.18
C ASN A 29 -9.89 -5.06 5.50
N ARG A 30 -10.36 -4.54 6.64
CA ARG A 30 -10.21 -5.21 7.95
C ARG A 30 -10.79 -6.64 8.03
N SER A 31 -11.77 -6.98 7.19
CA SER A 31 -12.33 -8.33 7.15
C SER A 31 -11.52 -9.30 6.27
N GLY A 32 -10.37 -8.86 5.73
CA GLY A 32 -9.54 -9.64 4.82
C GLY A 32 -10.11 -9.75 3.39
N LYS A 33 -11.18 -9.02 3.07
CA LYS A 33 -11.74 -9.01 1.72
C LYS A 33 -10.81 -8.19 0.82
N ARG A 34 -10.38 -8.80 -0.29
CA ARG A 34 -9.70 -8.10 -1.39
C ARG A 34 -10.66 -7.14 -2.07
N LEU A 35 -10.29 -5.86 -2.08
CA LEU A 35 -10.98 -4.77 -2.77
C LEU A 35 -10.32 -4.45 -4.12
N PHE A 36 -9.02 -4.72 -4.23
CA PHE A 36 -8.21 -4.52 -5.42
C PHE A 36 -7.06 -5.52 -5.43
N ASP A 37 -6.73 -6.07 -6.60
CA ASP A 37 -5.63 -7.03 -6.80
C ASP A 37 -5.27 -7.06 -8.29
N LYS A 38 -4.42 -6.13 -8.74
CA LYS A 38 -3.96 -6.05 -10.13
C LYS A 38 -2.76 -5.13 -10.32
N ALA A 39 -2.20 -5.19 -11.53
CA ALA A 39 -1.26 -4.21 -12.05
C ALA A 39 -1.82 -2.78 -11.97
N LEU A 40 -0.97 -1.86 -11.52
CA LEU A 40 -1.22 -0.43 -11.40
C LEU A 40 -0.09 0.31 -12.14
N PRO A 41 -0.37 0.97 -13.27
CA PRO A 41 0.63 1.74 -14.00
C PRO A 41 1.30 2.78 -13.10
N ASN A 42 2.58 3.07 -13.35
CA ASN A 42 3.31 4.16 -12.70
C ASN A 42 2.83 5.52 -13.26
N ASP A 43 1.57 5.85 -13.00
CA ASP A 43 0.84 7.01 -13.49
C ASP A 43 0.08 7.66 -12.33
N GLU A 44 0.27 8.96 -12.15
CA GLU A 44 -0.30 9.71 -11.04
C GLU A 44 -1.84 9.68 -11.05
N ASN A 45 -2.48 9.81 -12.20
CA ASN A 45 -3.93 9.84 -12.28
C ASN A 45 -4.52 8.48 -11.90
N LYS A 46 -3.89 7.37 -12.35
CA LYS A 46 -4.30 6.02 -11.95
C LYS A 46 -4.14 5.78 -10.45
N LEU A 47 -3.05 6.26 -9.86
CA LEU A 47 -2.83 6.21 -8.41
C LEU A 47 -3.91 6.99 -7.64
N ARG A 48 -4.21 8.23 -8.08
CA ARG A 48 -5.26 9.06 -7.47
C ARG A 48 -6.64 8.43 -7.61
N SER A 49 -6.99 7.90 -8.77
CA SER A 49 -8.27 7.21 -8.99
C SER A 49 -8.41 6.01 -8.04
N LEU A 50 -7.39 5.17 -7.94
CA LEU A 50 -7.40 4.03 -7.00
C LEU A 50 -7.61 4.49 -5.56
N ILE A 51 -6.86 5.51 -5.12
CA ILE A 51 -6.99 6.04 -3.74
C ILE A 51 -8.37 6.63 -3.51
N SER A 52 -8.91 7.39 -4.46
CA SER A 52 -10.24 7.99 -4.37
C SER A 52 -11.35 6.93 -4.26
N ASP A 53 -11.28 5.88 -5.09
CA ASP A 53 -12.24 4.78 -5.06
C ASP A 53 -12.19 4.06 -3.70
N LEU A 54 -10.98 3.78 -3.19
CA LEU A 54 -10.81 3.07 -1.93
C LEU A 54 -11.13 3.92 -0.69
N LYS A 55 -11.02 5.24 -0.77
CA LYS A 55 -11.36 6.16 0.33
C LYS A 55 -12.83 6.08 0.72
N GLN A 56 -13.70 5.63 -0.19
CA GLN A 56 -15.11 5.36 0.11
C GLN A 56 -15.30 4.29 1.20
N HIS A 57 -14.29 3.46 1.45
CA HIS A 57 -14.29 2.45 2.51
C HIS A 57 -13.68 2.92 3.84
N GLY A 58 -13.13 4.14 3.92
CA GLY A 58 -12.55 4.72 5.13
C GLY A 58 -11.07 5.07 5.03
N GLN A 59 -10.41 5.26 6.19
CA GLN A 59 -9.00 5.64 6.25
C GLN A 59 -8.11 4.56 5.63
N ILE A 60 -7.16 4.98 4.80
CA ILE A 60 -6.24 4.09 4.08
C ILE A 60 -4.85 4.13 4.73
N LEU A 61 -4.20 2.97 4.79
CA LEU A 61 -2.75 2.84 4.93
C LEU A 61 -2.17 2.26 3.64
N LEU A 62 -1.34 3.04 2.95
CA LEU A 62 -0.57 2.60 1.79
C LEU A 62 0.83 2.18 2.24
N VAL A 63 1.23 0.96 1.92
CA VAL A 63 2.51 0.37 2.28
C VAL A 63 3.29 0.06 1.01
N VAL A 64 4.51 0.57 0.92
CA VAL A 64 5.45 0.27 -0.17
C VAL A 64 6.65 -0.51 0.34
N ASP A 65 7.22 -1.36 -0.51
CA ASP A 65 8.45 -2.11 -0.23
C ASP A 65 9.73 -1.27 -0.47
N GLN A 66 9.68 -0.31 -1.41
CA GLN A 66 10.77 0.64 -1.67
C GLN A 66 10.27 2.08 -1.68
N PRO A 67 10.43 2.86 -0.59
CA PRO A 67 9.86 4.21 -0.49
C PRO A 67 10.60 5.27 -1.31
N ALA A 68 11.81 4.97 -1.82
CA ALA A 68 12.63 5.89 -2.60
C ALA A 68 12.73 5.47 -4.06
N THR A 69 13.07 6.41 -4.94
CA THR A 69 13.20 6.22 -6.39
C THR A 69 11.91 5.70 -7.02
N ILE A 70 11.71 4.37 -7.09
CA ILE A 70 10.58 3.75 -7.79
C ILE A 70 9.27 4.00 -7.03
N GLY A 71 9.26 3.84 -5.70
CA GLY A 71 8.07 4.13 -4.89
C GLY A 71 7.85 5.59 -4.54
N ALA A 72 8.67 6.51 -5.06
CA ALA A 72 8.55 7.93 -4.73
C ALA A 72 7.20 8.51 -5.17
N LEU A 73 6.72 8.15 -6.37
CA LEU A 73 5.43 8.61 -6.88
C LEU A 73 4.25 8.13 -6.04
N PRO A 74 4.04 6.81 -5.80
CA PRO A 74 2.92 6.34 -4.98
C PRO A 74 2.94 6.93 -3.56
N VAL A 75 4.12 7.11 -2.95
CA VAL A 75 4.27 7.75 -1.65
C VAL A 75 3.85 9.23 -1.69
N ALA A 76 4.31 9.98 -2.70
CA ALA A 76 3.97 11.39 -2.85
C ALA A 76 2.46 11.60 -3.07
N VAL A 77 1.86 10.79 -3.95
CA VAL A 77 0.42 10.84 -4.22
C VAL A 77 -0.38 10.51 -2.95
N ALA A 78 -0.06 9.41 -2.27
CA ALA A 78 -0.73 9.02 -1.01
C ALA A 78 -0.70 10.15 0.04
N ARG A 79 0.47 10.77 0.26
CA ARG A 79 0.60 11.89 1.19
C ARG A 79 -0.24 13.10 0.77
N SER A 80 -0.24 13.45 -0.53
CA SER A 80 -1.06 14.56 -1.04
C SER A 80 -2.56 14.31 -0.88
N GLU A 81 -2.96 13.03 -0.83
CA GLU A 81 -4.32 12.58 -0.62
C GLU A 81 -4.67 12.40 0.88
N GLY A 82 -3.78 12.71 1.81
CA GLY A 82 -4.01 12.52 3.25
C GLY A 82 -4.09 11.05 3.68
N VAL A 83 -3.53 10.14 2.87
CA VAL A 83 -3.42 8.71 3.17
C VAL A 83 -2.20 8.47 4.07
N LEU A 84 -2.34 7.57 5.05
CA LEU A 84 -1.21 7.14 5.88
C LEU A 84 -0.23 6.34 5.01
N VAL A 85 1.07 6.55 5.20
CA VAL A 85 2.11 5.83 4.46
C VAL A 85 2.95 5.00 5.41
N GLY A 86 3.04 3.70 5.13
CA GLY A 86 3.98 2.77 5.74
C GLY A 86 5.04 2.33 4.74
N TYR A 87 6.14 1.83 5.27
CA TYR A 87 7.21 1.19 4.50
C TYR A 87 7.46 -0.19 5.08
N LEU A 88 7.58 -1.20 4.22
CA LEU A 88 7.92 -2.55 4.65
C LEU A 88 9.42 -2.78 4.41
N PRO A 89 10.27 -2.76 5.45
CA PRO A 89 11.70 -2.94 5.27
C PRO A 89 11.99 -4.34 4.72
N GLY A 90 13.00 -4.47 3.85
CA GLY A 90 13.39 -5.76 3.27
C GLY A 90 13.69 -6.85 4.32
N LEU A 91 14.15 -6.46 5.52
CA LEU A 91 14.34 -7.39 6.65
C LEU A 91 13.02 -7.95 7.21
N ALA A 92 11.95 -7.14 7.22
CA ALA A 92 10.62 -7.58 7.63
C ALA A 92 9.99 -8.50 6.57
N MET A 93 10.12 -8.16 5.28
CA MET A 93 9.71 -9.06 4.19
C MET A 93 10.41 -10.41 4.26
N ARG A 94 11.74 -10.44 4.47
CA ARG A 94 12.50 -11.69 4.57
C ARG A 94 11.99 -12.58 5.70
N ARG A 95 11.68 -12.01 6.86
CA ARG A 95 11.10 -12.74 8.00
C ARG A 95 9.70 -13.29 7.70
N ILE A 96 8.90 -12.59 6.89
CA ILE A 96 7.57 -13.05 6.49
C ILE A 96 7.67 -14.17 5.45
N ALA A 97 8.62 -14.08 4.52
CA ALA A 97 8.91 -15.14 3.54
C ALA A 97 9.38 -16.45 4.22
N ASP A 98 10.09 -16.35 5.34
CA ASP A 98 10.46 -17.53 6.14
C ASP A 98 9.25 -18.20 6.83
N LEU A 99 8.15 -17.46 7.03
CA LEU A 99 6.92 -17.97 7.67
C LEU A 99 5.91 -18.56 6.67
N HIS A 100 5.95 -18.11 5.42
CA HIS A 100 5.24 -18.72 4.30
C HIS A 100 6.23 -18.74 3.14
N ALA A 101 6.94 -19.86 2.98
CA ALA A 101 7.69 -20.10 1.76
C ALA A 101 6.68 -20.02 0.61
N GLY A 102 6.76 -18.96 -0.20
CA GLY A 102 5.88 -18.80 -1.35
C GLY A 102 5.92 -20.09 -2.15
N GLU A 103 4.75 -20.63 -2.50
CA GLU A 103 4.71 -21.74 -3.43
C GLU A 103 5.32 -21.25 -4.75
N ALA A 104 6.45 -21.86 -5.09
CA ALA A 104 7.19 -21.64 -6.33
C ALA A 104 6.52 -22.38 -7.49
#